data_AF-A0A2V6SXU4-F1
#
_entry.id   AF-A0A2V6SXU4-F1
#
_cell.length_a   1.000
_cell.length_b   1.000
_cell.length_c   1.000
_cell.angle_alpha   90.00
_cell.angle_beta   90.00
_cell.angle_gamma   90.00
#
_symmetry.space_group_name_H-M   'P 1'
#
loop_
_entity.id
_entity.type
_entity.pdbx_description
1 polymer ?
#
loop_
_entity_poly.entity_id
_entity_poly.type
_entity_poly.pdbx_seq_one_letter_code
_entity_poly.pdbx_strand_id
1 'polypeptide(L)'
;MSGRGLGLAILLGGVVLTAGACATSAPPPPPPAATPKPPAMRQSDDFLVVIPNTPETSASLAAQYLGDQSKAWMIEDYTGAAAFPGGQAVVIPKRPWNLTGVTATGYRLVPILVYHNLDRAAKGKLVQSAASFEQQMRYLKNEGYRPITMGEFLEFTRMGRQLPKKAVVLTFDDGYKSFKLFAYPVLKELGFSATLFVYTDYVGAGRNALSWQELKDLQAEGFDVQAHSKTHSDLRRAPGETSAQFERRMQAELALPRDMFKRQLGQTPETLAYPYGWWDTDVLKQVKASGYMAAFTVRRQANPSFVSPLTIHRSQIYADMTLEDFAKNLTVFQEEDLR
;
A
#
# COMPACT_ATOMS: atom_id res chain seq x y z
N MET A 1 -36.62 -48.99 -78.29
CA MET A 1 -37.83 -49.74 -77.92
C MET A 1 -38.96 -48.73 -77.76
N SER A 2 -40.09 -49.04 -78.40
CA SER A 2 -41.48 -48.57 -78.19
C SER A 2 -41.71 -47.33 -77.30
N GLY A 3 -42.48 -46.31 -77.67
CA GLY A 3 -43.62 -46.30 -78.57
C GLY A 3 -44.35 -44.94 -78.57
N ARG A 4 -45.39 -44.90 -79.40
CA ARG A 4 -46.18 -43.76 -79.90
C ARG A 4 -47.05 -43.05 -78.84
N GLY A 5 -47.50 -41.83 -79.15
CA GLY A 5 -48.75 -41.28 -78.61
C GLY A 5 -49.04 -39.82 -79.01
N LEU A 6 -50.00 -39.63 -79.92
CA LEU A 6 -50.65 -38.35 -80.27
C LEU A 6 -51.43 -37.76 -79.07
N GLY A 7 -51.59 -36.43 -79.02
CA GLY A 7 -52.51 -35.78 -78.07
C GLY A 7 -52.77 -34.29 -78.34
N LEU A 8 -54.03 -34.00 -78.63
CA LEU A 8 -54.68 -32.76 -79.10
C LEU A 8 -54.67 -31.55 -78.13
N ALA A 9 -54.91 -30.37 -78.73
CA ALA A 9 -55.11 -29.00 -78.24
C ALA A 9 -55.84 -28.75 -76.89
N ILE A 10 -55.65 -27.54 -76.32
CA ILE A 10 -56.71 -26.60 -75.86
C ILE A 10 -56.07 -25.24 -75.48
N LEU A 11 -56.69 -24.14 -75.96
CA LEU A 11 -56.46 -22.74 -75.58
C LEU A 11 -57.18 -22.42 -74.26
N LEU A 12 -56.53 -21.69 -73.35
CA LEU A 12 -57.18 -20.97 -72.26
C LEU A 12 -56.40 -19.68 -71.94
N GLY A 13 -57.10 -18.55 -72.02
CA GLY A 13 -56.56 -17.21 -71.77
C GLY A 13 -56.31 -16.92 -70.29
N GLY A 14 -55.32 -16.08 -70.02
CA GLY A 14 -55.00 -15.56 -68.69
C GLY A 14 -54.73 -14.06 -68.77
N VAL A 15 -55.53 -13.30 -68.00
CA VAL A 15 -55.46 -11.85 -67.80
C VAL A 15 -54.15 -11.47 -67.08
N VAL A 16 -53.40 -10.51 -67.60
CA VAL A 16 -52.21 -9.95 -66.94
C VAL A 16 -52.61 -8.67 -66.19
N LEU A 17 -52.58 -8.73 -64.87
CA LEU A 17 -52.64 -7.58 -63.96
C LEU A 17 -51.21 -7.04 -63.76
N THR A 18 -50.93 -5.83 -64.23
CA THR A 18 -49.67 -5.13 -63.97
C THR A 18 -49.72 -4.44 -62.60
N ALA A 19 -49.01 -4.97 -61.61
CA ALA A 19 -48.75 -4.28 -60.35
C ALA A 19 -47.51 -3.37 -60.51
N GLY A 20 -47.70 -2.05 -60.42
CA GLY A 20 -46.61 -1.08 -60.34
C GLY A 20 -45.99 -1.09 -58.94
N ALA A 21 -44.73 -1.51 -58.84
CA ALA A 21 -43.96 -1.41 -57.61
C ALA A 21 -43.26 -0.04 -57.54
N CYS A 22 -43.66 0.80 -56.58
CA CYS A 22 -42.90 1.98 -56.20
C CYS A 22 -41.64 1.55 -55.45
N ALA A 23 -40.47 1.73 -56.06
CA ALA A 23 -39.18 1.55 -55.39
C ALA A 23 -38.89 2.77 -54.51
N THR A 24 -39.00 2.63 -53.19
CA THR A 24 -38.47 3.59 -52.23
C THR A 24 -36.98 3.31 -52.05
N SER A 25 -36.11 4.23 -52.49
CA SER A 25 -34.67 4.16 -52.26
C SER A 25 -34.36 4.31 -50.78
N ALA A 26 -33.64 3.35 -50.19
CA ALA A 26 -33.15 3.46 -48.82
C ALA A 26 -32.19 4.66 -48.67
N PRO A 27 -32.22 5.40 -47.55
CA PRO A 27 -31.31 6.50 -47.30
C PRO A 27 -29.86 5.99 -47.24
N PRO A 28 -28.87 6.80 -47.68
CA PRO A 28 -27.47 6.42 -47.65
C PRO A 28 -27.00 6.17 -46.20
N PRO A 29 -26.06 5.24 -45.99
CA PRO A 29 -25.52 4.97 -44.66
C PRO A 29 -24.89 6.25 -44.09
N PRO A 30 -25.01 6.47 -42.76
CA PRO A 30 -24.38 7.62 -42.12
C PRO A 30 -22.87 7.60 -42.38
N PRO A 31 -22.24 8.78 -42.54
CA PRO A 31 -20.80 8.86 -42.74
C PRO A 31 -20.07 8.15 -41.58
N PRO A 32 -18.92 7.50 -41.85
CA PRO A 32 -18.14 6.87 -40.80
C PRO A 32 -17.81 7.92 -39.72
N ALA A 33 -18.03 7.54 -38.46
CA ALA A 33 -17.73 8.40 -37.32
C ALA A 33 -16.29 8.92 -37.45
N ALA A 34 -16.12 10.24 -37.40
CA ALA A 34 -14.80 10.86 -37.48
C ALA A 34 -13.90 10.25 -36.39
N THR A 35 -12.71 9.79 -36.78
CA THR A 35 -11.72 9.30 -35.81
C THR A 35 -11.44 10.40 -34.79
N PRO A 36 -11.54 10.11 -33.47
CA PRO A 36 -11.31 11.12 -32.45
C PRO A 36 -9.93 11.75 -32.64
N LYS A 37 -9.87 13.08 -32.68
CA LYS A 37 -8.60 13.80 -32.73
C LYS A 37 -7.78 13.43 -31.49
N PRO A 38 -6.47 13.15 -31.58
CA PRO A 38 -5.65 12.89 -30.40
C PRO A 38 -5.64 14.10 -29.45
N PRO A 39 -5.49 13.88 -28.13
CA PRO A 39 -5.44 14.96 -27.15
C PRO A 39 -4.25 15.89 -27.44
N ALA A 40 -4.41 17.19 -27.15
CA ALA A 40 -3.31 18.14 -27.29
C ALA A 40 -2.28 17.90 -26.17
N MET A 41 -0.99 17.90 -26.53
CA MET A 41 0.07 17.48 -25.61
C MET A 41 1.35 18.29 -25.81
N ARG A 42 2.02 18.65 -24.71
CA ARG A 42 3.37 19.25 -24.69
C ARG A 42 4.21 18.51 -23.64
N GLN A 43 5.51 18.36 -23.88
CA GLN A 43 6.38 17.64 -22.94
C GLN A 43 7.75 18.29 -22.78
N SER A 44 8.36 18.06 -21.62
CA SER A 44 9.79 18.18 -21.34
C SER A 44 10.34 16.83 -20.87
N ASP A 45 11.59 16.81 -20.43
CA ASP A 45 12.17 15.62 -19.79
C ASP A 45 11.40 15.24 -18.51
N ASP A 46 10.88 16.25 -17.81
CA ASP A 46 10.35 16.11 -16.45
C ASP A 46 8.83 16.10 -16.37
N PHE A 47 8.17 16.74 -17.33
CA PHE A 47 6.73 16.95 -17.28
C PHE A 47 6.08 16.66 -18.62
N LEU A 48 4.84 16.19 -18.52
CA LEU A 48 3.90 16.10 -19.61
C LEU A 48 2.70 16.99 -19.30
N VAL A 49 2.25 17.80 -20.25
CA VAL A 49 1.01 18.56 -20.15
C VAL A 49 0.06 18.00 -21.19
N VAL A 50 -1.05 17.41 -20.73
CA VAL A 50 -2.08 16.80 -21.58
C VAL A 50 -3.37 17.60 -21.45
N ILE A 51 -4.05 17.85 -22.56
CA ILE A 51 -5.42 18.37 -22.59
C ILE A 51 -6.30 17.23 -23.12
N PRO A 52 -6.96 16.46 -22.24
CA PRO A 52 -7.77 15.32 -22.64
C PRO A 52 -9.04 15.81 -23.35
N ASN A 53 -9.54 15.06 -24.33
CA ASN A 53 -10.75 15.46 -25.05
C ASN A 53 -12.03 15.10 -24.28
N THR A 54 -11.95 14.08 -23.43
CA THR A 54 -13.02 13.57 -22.57
C THR A 54 -12.59 13.65 -21.11
N PRO A 55 -13.52 13.52 -20.14
CA PRO A 55 -13.14 13.38 -18.74
C PRO A 55 -12.18 12.22 -18.52
N GLU A 56 -11.13 12.45 -17.72
CA GLU A 56 -10.08 11.48 -17.38
C GLU A 56 -9.84 11.46 -15.86
N THR A 57 -9.13 10.45 -15.37
CA THR A 57 -8.74 10.31 -13.96
C THR A 57 -7.22 10.29 -13.83
N SER A 58 -6.71 10.60 -12.63
CA SER A 58 -5.29 10.42 -12.32
C SER A 58 -4.81 8.99 -12.60
N ALA A 59 -5.65 7.98 -12.32
CA ALA A 59 -5.35 6.58 -12.58
C ALA A 59 -5.22 6.24 -14.07
N SER A 60 -6.17 6.67 -14.90
CA SER A 60 -6.11 6.44 -16.35
C SER A 60 -4.93 7.17 -16.98
N LEU A 61 -4.69 8.42 -16.58
CA LEU A 61 -3.54 9.20 -17.05
C LEU A 61 -2.20 8.58 -16.60
N ALA A 62 -2.09 8.10 -15.37
CA ALA A 62 -0.89 7.44 -14.89
C ALA A 62 -0.64 6.10 -15.60
N ALA A 63 -1.69 5.30 -15.84
CA ALA A 63 -1.57 4.07 -16.62
C ALA A 63 -1.07 4.38 -18.04
N GLN A 64 -1.63 5.40 -18.68
CA GLN A 64 -1.30 5.76 -20.06
C GLN A 64 0.10 6.37 -20.20
N TYR A 65 0.45 7.32 -19.35
CA TYR A 65 1.64 8.16 -19.54
C TYR A 65 2.81 7.81 -18.62
N LEU A 66 2.55 7.14 -17.49
CA LEU A 66 3.58 6.69 -16.55
C LEU A 66 3.78 5.17 -16.55
N GLY A 67 2.99 4.46 -17.37
CA GLY A 67 3.00 3.00 -17.51
C GLY A 67 2.51 2.24 -16.27
N ASP A 68 1.94 2.94 -15.29
CA ASP A 68 1.59 2.38 -13.98
C ASP A 68 0.50 3.21 -13.30
N GLN A 69 -0.70 2.65 -13.20
CA GLN A 69 -1.83 3.28 -12.52
C GLN A 69 -1.55 3.58 -11.03
N SER A 70 -0.64 2.83 -10.39
CA SER A 70 -0.31 3.05 -8.98
C SER A 70 0.37 4.40 -8.76
N LYS A 71 0.93 5.01 -9.82
CA LYS A 71 1.53 6.35 -9.80
C LYS A 71 0.51 7.49 -9.93
N ALA A 72 -0.79 7.21 -9.92
CA ALA A 72 -1.85 8.23 -9.91
C ALA A 72 -1.62 9.31 -8.85
N TRP A 73 -1.09 8.92 -7.68
CA TRP A 73 -0.78 9.85 -6.59
C TRP A 73 0.21 10.94 -7.00
N MET A 74 1.11 10.70 -7.96
CA MET A 74 2.05 11.72 -8.43
C MET A 74 1.30 12.87 -9.12
N ILE A 75 0.28 12.54 -9.92
CA ILE A 75 -0.56 13.52 -10.59
C ILE A 75 -1.43 14.23 -9.55
N GLU A 76 -2.05 13.48 -8.64
CA GLU A 76 -2.90 14.02 -7.56
C GLU A 76 -2.11 14.98 -6.66
N ASP A 77 -0.91 14.61 -6.24
CA ASP A 77 -0.09 15.42 -5.34
C ASP A 77 0.45 16.67 -6.02
N TYR A 78 0.73 16.61 -7.32
CA TYR A 78 1.20 17.76 -8.08
C TYR A 78 0.07 18.73 -8.44
N THR A 79 -1.09 18.21 -8.84
CA THR A 79 -2.21 19.01 -9.35
C THR A 79 -3.27 19.36 -8.30
N GLY A 80 -3.38 18.58 -7.24
CA GLY A 80 -4.43 18.69 -6.23
C GLY A 80 -5.77 18.04 -6.63
N ALA A 81 -5.83 17.26 -7.72
CA ALA A 81 -7.07 16.65 -8.21
C ALA A 81 -6.87 15.21 -8.70
N ALA A 82 -7.95 14.40 -8.61
CA ALA A 82 -7.97 13.01 -9.08
C ALA A 82 -8.82 12.79 -10.35
N ALA A 83 -9.62 13.79 -10.75
CA ALA A 83 -10.48 13.74 -11.93
C ALA A 83 -10.36 15.06 -12.70
N PHE A 84 -10.37 14.96 -14.02
CA PHE A 84 -10.07 16.06 -14.93
C PHE A 84 -11.10 16.10 -16.07
N PRO A 85 -11.94 17.14 -16.15
CA PRO A 85 -12.81 17.38 -17.30
C PRO A 85 -12.04 17.45 -18.63
N GLY A 86 -12.74 17.07 -19.72
CA GLY A 86 -12.22 17.29 -21.07
C GLY A 86 -11.96 18.78 -21.33
N GLY A 87 -10.87 19.08 -22.03
CA GLY A 87 -10.42 20.45 -22.34
C GLY A 87 -9.58 21.10 -21.24
N GLN A 88 -9.45 20.50 -20.06
CA GLN A 88 -8.60 21.03 -18.98
C GLN A 88 -7.17 20.51 -19.11
N ALA A 89 -6.18 21.40 -19.08
CA ALA A 89 -4.78 20.99 -19.04
C ALA A 89 -4.44 20.29 -17.72
N VAL A 90 -3.77 19.14 -17.81
CA VAL A 90 -3.29 18.33 -16.69
C VAL A 90 -1.77 18.23 -16.76
N VAL A 91 -1.09 18.58 -15.67
CA VAL A 91 0.37 18.43 -15.55
C VAL A 91 0.69 17.08 -14.90
N ILE A 92 1.47 16.27 -15.60
CA ILE A 92 1.86 14.91 -15.22
C ILE A 92 3.39 14.89 -15.02
N PRO A 93 3.88 14.74 -13.78
CA PRO A 93 5.31 14.55 -13.53
C PRO A 93 5.78 13.18 -14.04
N LYS A 94 6.86 13.16 -14.82
CA LYS A 94 7.46 11.93 -15.38
C LYS A 94 8.43 11.24 -14.42
N ARG A 95 8.93 11.97 -13.41
CA ARG A 95 9.86 11.50 -12.38
C ARG A 95 9.56 12.14 -11.01
N PRO A 96 10.06 11.58 -9.90
CA PRO A 96 9.98 12.24 -8.59
C PRO A 96 10.61 13.65 -8.62
N TRP A 97 10.00 14.59 -7.90
CA TRP A 97 10.44 15.99 -7.81
C TRP A 97 10.76 16.43 -6.38
N ASN A 98 10.37 15.64 -5.37
CA ASN A 98 10.62 15.93 -3.96
C ASN A 98 10.97 14.66 -3.17
N LEU A 99 12.21 14.18 -3.33
CA LEU A 99 12.72 12.99 -2.63
C LEU A 99 12.93 13.22 -1.13
N THR A 100 13.22 14.46 -0.72
CA THR A 100 13.46 14.81 0.69
C THR A 100 12.16 14.98 1.47
N GLY A 101 11.05 15.23 0.77
CA GLY A 101 9.78 15.62 1.39
C GLY A 101 9.78 17.04 1.96
N VAL A 102 10.83 17.83 1.73
CA VAL A 102 10.96 19.21 2.23
C VAL A 102 10.41 20.17 1.18
N THR A 103 9.71 21.20 1.63
CA THR A 103 9.24 22.34 0.82
C THR A 103 9.60 23.64 1.52
N ALA A 104 9.36 24.77 0.87
CA ALA A 104 9.56 26.08 1.50
C ALA A 104 8.64 26.34 2.71
N THR A 105 7.59 25.53 2.89
CA THR A 105 6.54 25.71 3.91
C THR A 105 6.55 24.60 4.95
N GLY A 106 7.58 23.74 4.96
CA GLY A 106 7.74 22.68 5.94
C GLY A 106 8.17 21.35 5.32
N TYR A 107 7.80 20.24 5.94
CA TYR A 107 8.26 18.92 5.51
C TYR A 107 7.26 17.79 5.74
N ARG A 108 7.35 16.77 4.89
CA ARG A 108 6.53 15.54 4.92
C ARG A 108 6.83 14.74 6.18
N LEU A 109 5.76 14.26 6.80
CA LEU A 109 5.81 13.29 7.88
C LEU A 109 5.12 11.99 7.44
N VAL A 110 5.62 10.86 7.94
CA VAL A 110 5.04 9.53 7.75
C VAL A 110 4.65 8.96 9.11
N PRO A 111 3.34 8.88 9.43
CA PRO A 111 2.88 8.15 10.61
C PRO A 111 3.11 6.65 10.45
N ILE A 112 3.55 6.01 11.53
CA ILE A 112 3.70 4.55 11.62
C ILE A 112 2.79 4.08 12.75
N LEU A 113 1.82 3.23 12.43
CA LEU A 113 0.82 2.77 13.38
C LEU A 113 1.21 1.40 13.92
N VAL A 114 1.09 1.20 15.24
CA VAL A 114 1.36 -0.09 15.89
C VAL A 114 0.09 -0.69 16.42
N TYR A 115 -0.24 -1.87 15.92
CA TYR A 115 -1.25 -2.77 16.45
C TYR A 115 -0.56 -3.95 17.14
N HIS A 116 -1.28 -4.63 18.05
CA HIS A 116 -0.77 -5.83 18.69
C HIS A 116 -1.75 -6.98 18.45
N ASN A 117 -2.68 -7.19 19.37
CA ASN A 117 -3.63 -8.28 19.31
C ASN A 117 -5.01 -7.79 18.85
N LEU A 118 -5.75 -8.66 18.16
CA LEU A 118 -7.14 -8.42 17.79
C LEU A 118 -8.04 -9.54 18.30
N ASP A 119 -9.29 -9.19 18.60
CA ASP A 119 -10.32 -10.16 18.97
C ASP A 119 -11.70 -9.65 18.52
N ARG A 120 -12.76 -10.44 18.71
CA ARG A 120 -14.14 -10.05 18.39
C ARG A 120 -14.59 -8.82 19.19
N ALA A 121 -14.10 -8.68 20.41
CA ALA A 121 -14.35 -7.55 21.28
C ALA A 121 -13.02 -7.03 21.86
N ALA A 122 -12.95 -5.73 22.15
CA ALA A 122 -11.79 -5.15 22.80
C ALA A 122 -11.57 -5.76 24.20
N LYS A 123 -10.31 -5.99 24.58
CA LYS A 123 -9.96 -6.54 25.90
C LYS A 123 -8.65 -5.96 26.43
N GLY A 124 -8.75 -5.04 27.38
CA GLY A 124 -7.58 -4.28 27.83
C GLY A 124 -7.07 -3.33 26.75
N LYS A 125 -5.90 -2.71 26.98
CA LYS A 125 -5.45 -1.57 26.16
C LYS A 125 -4.96 -1.96 24.76
N LEU A 126 -4.36 -3.13 24.60
CA LEU A 126 -3.65 -3.56 23.38
C LEU A 126 -4.38 -4.66 22.59
N VAL A 127 -5.61 -5.01 22.98
CA VAL A 127 -6.47 -5.93 22.21
C VAL A 127 -7.58 -5.13 21.56
N GLN A 128 -7.44 -4.84 20.27
CA GLN A 128 -8.42 -4.09 19.48
C GLN A 128 -9.55 -5.01 19.02
N SER A 129 -10.80 -4.51 19.02
CA SER A 129 -11.89 -5.23 18.36
C SER A 129 -11.67 -5.28 16.84
N ALA A 130 -12.00 -6.41 16.21
CA ALA A 130 -11.90 -6.57 14.76
C ALA A 130 -12.72 -5.51 14.01
N ALA A 131 -13.90 -5.14 14.53
CA ALA A 131 -14.76 -4.11 13.95
C ALA A 131 -14.11 -2.71 14.00
N SER A 132 -13.49 -2.35 15.13
CA SER A 132 -12.76 -1.08 15.26
C SER A 132 -11.56 -1.01 14.31
N PHE A 133 -10.82 -2.12 14.19
CA PHE A 133 -9.72 -2.20 13.24
C PHE A 133 -10.20 -2.02 11.80
N GLU A 134 -11.26 -2.72 11.40
CA GLU A 134 -11.84 -2.58 10.06
C GLU A 134 -12.29 -1.13 9.79
N GLN A 135 -12.96 -0.51 10.76
CA GLN A 135 -13.39 0.89 10.65
C GLN A 135 -12.19 1.84 10.45
N GLN A 136 -11.10 1.63 11.17
CA GLN A 136 -9.87 2.41 11.02
C GLN A 136 -9.22 2.21 9.63
N MET A 137 -9.16 0.98 9.12
CA MET A 137 -8.58 0.72 7.79
C MET A 137 -9.44 1.31 6.67
N ARG A 138 -10.78 1.20 6.77
CA ARG A 138 -11.71 1.84 5.83
C ARG A 138 -11.62 3.36 5.91
N TYR A 139 -11.43 3.93 7.10
CA TYR A 139 -11.17 5.36 7.26
C TYR A 139 -9.89 5.78 6.52
N LEU A 140 -8.78 5.04 6.67
CA LEU A 140 -7.55 5.33 5.90
C LEU A 140 -7.82 5.35 4.39
N LYS A 141 -8.53 4.34 3.88
CA LYS A 141 -8.89 4.26 2.46
C LYS A 141 -9.73 5.45 2.01
N ASN A 142 -10.80 5.75 2.74
CA ASN A 142 -11.77 6.79 2.39
C ASN A 142 -11.16 8.20 2.45
N GLU A 143 -10.26 8.44 3.41
CA GLU A 143 -9.55 9.71 3.55
C GLU A 143 -8.33 9.82 2.61
N GLY A 144 -8.10 8.83 1.74
CA GLY A 144 -7.03 8.85 0.75
C GLY A 144 -5.64 8.60 1.33
N TYR A 145 -5.53 8.01 2.53
CA TYR A 145 -4.26 7.51 3.03
C TYR A 145 -3.82 6.29 2.21
N ARG A 146 -2.52 6.21 2.00
CA ARG A 146 -1.88 5.17 1.20
C ARG A 146 -0.89 4.41 2.07
N PRO A 147 -1.27 3.24 2.59
CA PRO A 147 -0.33 2.35 3.23
C PRO A 147 0.82 2.01 2.29
N ILE A 148 2.04 2.29 2.74
CA ILE A 148 3.28 1.97 2.03
C ILE A 148 4.03 0.85 2.74
N THR A 149 4.91 0.17 2.02
CA THR A 149 5.75 -0.87 2.61
C THR A 149 6.84 -0.27 3.50
N MET A 150 7.39 -1.09 4.42
CA MET A 150 8.54 -0.69 5.23
C MET A 150 9.75 -0.32 4.36
N GLY A 151 10.01 -1.06 3.28
CA GLY A 151 11.10 -0.77 2.35
C GLY A 151 10.98 0.63 1.73
N GLU A 152 9.79 1.01 1.28
CA GLU A 152 9.53 2.35 0.72
C GLU A 152 9.76 3.46 1.75
N PHE A 153 9.34 3.24 2.99
CA PHE A 153 9.62 4.16 4.09
C PHE A 153 11.13 4.27 4.38
N LEU A 154 11.87 3.16 4.39
CA LEU A 154 13.32 3.18 4.60
C LEU A 154 14.06 3.87 3.44
N GLU A 155 13.61 3.73 2.20
CA GLU A 155 14.16 4.49 1.08
C GLU A 155 13.89 5.99 1.21
N PHE A 156 12.70 6.37 1.67
CA PHE A 156 12.38 7.78 1.97
C PHE A 156 13.28 8.36 3.06
N THR A 157 13.56 7.60 4.12
CA THR A 157 14.48 8.06 5.19
C THR A 157 15.95 8.17 4.74
N ARG A 158 16.27 7.61 3.57
CA ARG A 158 17.58 7.77 2.89
C ARG A 158 17.52 8.78 1.75
N MET A 159 16.43 9.53 1.63
CA MET A 159 16.17 10.48 0.54
C MET A 159 16.24 9.85 -0.86
N GLY A 160 16.00 8.53 -0.95
CA GLY A 160 16.03 7.76 -2.19
C GLY A 160 14.68 7.65 -2.89
N ARG A 161 13.57 7.98 -2.21
CA ARG A 161 12.21 7.81 -2.73
C ARG A 161 11.29 8.96 -2.30
N GLN A 162 10.51 9.48 -3.24
CA GLN A 162 9.38 10.35 -2.94
C GLN A 162 8.17 9.50 -2.57
N LEU A 163 7.45 9.90 -1.52
CA LEU A 163 6.23 9.24 -1.07
C LEU A 163 4.98 10.08 -1.39
N PRO A 164 3.80 9.44 -1.48
CA PRO A 164 2.52 10.15 -1.52
C PRO A 164 2.33 11.06 -0.31
N LYS A 165 1.58 12.17 -0.47
CA LYS A 165 1.33 13.11 0.62
C LYS A 165 0.69 12.45 1.85
N LYS A 166 -0.24 11.51 1.67
CA LYS A 166 -0.90 10.79 2.76
C LYS A 166 -0.35 9.37 2.96
N ALA A 167 0.97 9.20 2.91
CA ALA A 167 1.60 7.92 3.21
C ALA A 167 1.44 7.54 4.70
N VAL A 168 1.27 6.25 4.97
CA VAL A 168 1.22 5.67 6.34
C VAL A 168 1.87 4.29 6.34
N VAL A 169 2.51 3.89 7.43
CA VAL A 169 3.03 2.51 7.58
C VAL A 169 2.21 1.79 8.64
N LEU A 170 1.78 0.56 8.34
CA LEU A 170 1.05 -0.29 9.26
C LEU A 170 1.98 -1.35 9.85
N THR A 171 2.06 -1.44 11.17
CA THR A 171 2.90 -2.42 11.88
C THR A 171 2.11 -3.20 12.91
N PHE A 172 2.47 -4.46 13.09
CA PHE A 172 1.86 -5.38 14.06
C PHE A 172 2.96 -6.04 14.89
N ASP A 173 2.92 -5.86 16.19
CA ASP A 173 3.94 -6.41 17.10
C ASP A 173 3.52 -7.78 17.64
N ASP A 174 4.48 -8.47 18.26
CA ASP A 174 4.41 -9.76 18.97
C ASP A 174 4.21 -11.02 18.13
N GLY A 175 3.50 -10.98 17.01
CA GLY A 175 3.23 -12.17 16.18
C GLY A 175 2.02 -12.99 16.63
N TYR A 176 0.96 -12.31 17.07
CA TYR A 176 -0.32 -12.93 17.40
C TYR A 176 -1.02 -13.51 16.17
N LYS A 177 -1.59 -14.72 16.33
CA LYS A 177 -2.37 -15.41 15.29
C LYS A 177 -3.64 -14.65 14.88
N SER A 178 -4.12 -13.75 15.75
CA SER A 178 -5.22 -12.83 15.47
C SER A 178 -4.97 -11.93 14.26
N PHE A 179 -3.71 -11.62 13.92
CA PHE A 179 -3.38 -10.94 12.67
C PHE A 179 -3.97 -11.66 11.47
N LYS A 180 -3.70 -12.97 11.34
CA LYS A 180 -4.19 -13.80 10.24
C LYS A 180 -5.72 -13.93 10.25
N LEU A 181 -6.32 -13.96 11.45
CA LEU A 181 -7.77 -14.16 11.62
C LEU A 181 -8.60 -12.90 11.34
N PHE A 182 -8.10 -11.72 11.71
CA PHE A 182 -8.87 -10.48 11.69
C PHE A 182 -8.27 -9.37 10.84
N ALA A 183 -6.95 -9.19 10.87
CA ALA A 183 -6.30 -8.10 10.14
C ALA A 183 -6.06 -8.44 8.65
N TYR A 184 -5.48 -9.61 8.38
CA TYR A 184 -5.13 -10.06 7.03
C TYR A 184 -6.30 -9.99 6.03
N PRO A 185 -7.52 -10.48 6.33
CA PRO A 185 -8.62 -10.41 5.37
C PRO A 185 -9.00 -8.96 4.98
N VAL A 186 -9.03 -8.05 5.96
CA VAL A 186 -9.35 -6.64 5.74
C VAL A 186 -8.25 -5.95 4.93
N LEU A 187 -6.98 -6.19 5.28
CA LEU A 187 -5.85 -5.62 4.56
C LEU A 187 -5.81 -6.11 3.12
N LYS A 188 -6.06 -7.40 2.88
CA LYS A 188 -6.13 -7.98 1.54
C LYS A 188 -7.29 -7.42 0.71
N GLU A 189 -8.47 -7.27 1.30
CA GLU A 189 -9.63 -6.63 0.64
C GLU A 189 -9.30 -5.20 0.19
N LEU A 190 -8.60 -4.43 1.02
CA LEU A 190 -8.29 -3.02 0.74
C LEU A 190 -7.04 -2.80 -0.13
N GLY A 191 -6.27 -3.87 -0.37
CA GLY A 191 -4.97 -3.82 -1.06
C GLY A 191 -3.88 -3.16 -0.23
N PHE A 192 -3.93 -3.31 1.10
CA PHE A 192 -2.98 -2.72 2.05
C PHE A 192 -1.88 -3.70 2.41
N SER A 193 -0.66 -3.18 2.55
CA SER A 193 0.49 -3.91 3.09
C SER A 193 0.68 -3.58 4.58
N ALA A 194 1.43 -4.45 5.28
CA ALA A 194 1.86 -4.22 6.65
C ALA A 194 3.16 -4.97 6.97
N THR A 195 3.84 -4.54 8.04
CA THR A 195 5.00 -5.23 8.61
C THR A 195 4.65 -5.85 9.95
N LEU A 196 4.99 -7.13 10.13
CA LEU A 196 4.89 -7.82 11.41
C LEU A 196 6.26 -7.84 12.09
N PHE A 197 6.34 -7.31 13.30
CA PHE A 197 7.51 -7.48 14.17
C PHE A 197 7.25 -8.63 15.13
N VAL A 198 8.02 -9.72 15.01
CA VAL A 198 7.81 -10.94 15.80
C VAL A 198 9.05 -11.27 16.63
N TYR A 199 8.84 -11.70 17.88
CA TYR A 199 9.92 -12.20 18.72
C TYR A 199 9.95 -13.72 18.69
N THR A 200 11.15 -14.26 18.51
CA THR A 200 11.31 -15.63 18.01
C THR A 200 10.87 -16.70 18.99
N ASP A 201 10.92 -16.44 20.29
CA ASP A 201 10.48 -17.40 21.30
C ASP A 201 8.96 -17.56 21.36
N TYR A 202 8.18 -16.59 20.84
CA TYR A 202 6.73 -16.72 20.77
C TYR A 202 6.25 -17.40 19.49
N VAL A 203 7.01 -17.32 18.41
CA VAL A 203 6.64 -17.95 17.13
C VAL A 203 6.46 -19.47 17.33
N GLY A 204 5.24 -19.95 17.16
CA GLY A 204 4.87 -21.35 17.39
C GLY A 204 4.74 -21.78 18.85
N ALA A 205 4.83 -20.88 19.83
CA ALA A 205 4.77 -21.20 21.27
C ALA A 205 3.38 -21.66 21.76
N GLY A 206 2.34 -21.57 20.92
CA GLY A 206 1.01 -22.06 21.25
C GLY A 206 -0.05 -21.65 20.23
N ARG A 207 -1.31 -21.99 20.51
CA ARG A 207 -2.44 -21.77 19.58
C ARG A 207 -2.67 -20.30 19.18
N ASN A 208 -2.21 -19.35 19.99
CA ASN A 208 -2.40 -17.91 19.77
C ASN A 208 -1.19 -17.24 19.10
N ALA A 209 -0.11 -17.98 18.84
CA ALA A 209 1.06 -17.49 18.13
C ALA A 209 1.01 -17.90 16.67
N LEU A 210 1.52 -17.04 15.79
CA LEU A 210 1.81 -17.43 14.42
C LEU A 210 2.95 -18.46 14.42
N SER A 211 2.85 -19.45 13.54
CA SER A 211 3.96 -20.37 13.26
C SER A 211 4.88 -19.83 12.18
N TRP A 212 6.10 -20.37 12.06
CA TRP A 212 7.02 -20.04 10.98
C TRP A 212 6.43 -20.28 9.59
N GLN A 213 5.67 -21.36 9.41
CA GLN A 213 4.99 -21.62 8.15
C GLN A 213 3.95 -20.54 7.83
N GLU A 214 3.16 -20.11 8.82
CA GLU A 214 2.18 -19.04 8.62
C GLU A 214 2.85 -17.70 8.32
N LEU A 215 3.99 -17.38 8.95
CA LEU A 215 4.77 -16.19 8.61
C LEU A 215 5.30 -16.25 7.17
N LYS A 216 5.77 -17.42 6.73
CA LYS A 216 6.22 -17.64 5.35
C LYS A 216 5.08 -17.49 4.34
N ASP A 217 3.89 -17.99 4.66
CA ASP A 217 2.70 -17.83 3.82
C ASP A 217 2.32 -16.33 3.71
N LEU A 218 2.40 -15.58 4.81
CA LEU A 218 2.15 -14.13 4.81
C LEU A 218 3.19 -13.37 3.97
N GLN A 219 4.46 -13.77 4.01
CA GLN A 219 5.49 -13.20 3.14
C GLN A 219 5.21 -13.43 1.65
N ALA A 220 4.74 -14.62 1.29
CA ALA A 220 4.37 -14.93 -0.09
C ALA A 220 3.18 -14.08 -0.58
N GLU A 221 2.35 -13.59 0.34
CA GLU A 221 1.23 -12.68 0.07
C GLU A 221 1.64 -11.20 0.13
N GLY A 222 2.93 -10.89 0.28
CA GLY A 222 3.47 -9.53 0.24
C GLY A 222 3.51 -8.79 1.58
N PHE A 223 3.27 -9.48 2.71
CA PHE A 223 3.48 -8.91 4.04
C PHE A 223 4.94 -9.01 4.45
N ASP A 224 5.44 -7.99 5.14
CA ASP A 224 6.82 -7.98 5.62
C ASP A 224 6.91 -8.56 7.04
N VAL A 225 7.98 -9.28 7.36
CA VAL A 225 8.20 -9.90 8.67
C VAL A 225 9.61 -9.56 9.15
N GLN A 226 9.67 -8.92 10.31
CA GLN A 226 10.87 -8.29 10.89
C GLN A 226 11.02 -8.64 12.39
N ALA A 227 12.16 -8.29 12.99
CA ALA A 227 12.52 -8.79 14.32
C ALA A 227 11.91 -7.97 15.46
N HIS A 228 11.53 -8.64 16.55
CA HIS A 228 11.12 -8.02 17.80
C HIS A 228 11.91 -8.54 19.01
N SER A 229 13.21 -8.79 18.83
CA SER A 229 14.11 -9.52 19.74
C SER A 229 13.84 -11.03 19.83
N LYS A 230 14.54 -11.73 20.72
CA LYS A 230 14.34 -13.16 20.94
C LYS A 230 13.19 -13.40 21.92
N THR A 231 13.26 -12.74 23.08
CA THR A 231 12.40 -13.05 24.24
C THR A 231 11.36 -11.98 24.55
N HIS A 232 11.41 -10.82 23.87
CA HIS A 232 10.60 -9.64 24.22
C HIS A 232 10.90 -9.09 25.63
N SER A 233 12.13 -9.24 26.10
CA SER A 233 12.60 -8.65 27.36
C SER A 233 13.03 -7.18 27.19
N ASP A 234 13.13 -6.44 28.30
CA ASP A 234 13.78 -5.13 28.30
C ASP A 234 15.26 -5.29 27.89
N LEU A 235 15.62 -4.67 26.77
CA LEU A 235 16.96 -4.78 26.22
C LEU A 235 17.98 -3.94 26.97
N ARG A 236 17.55 -2.98 27.80
CA ARG A 236 18.47 -2.16 28.61
C ARG A 236 19.19 -3.02 29.64
N ARG A 237 20.32 -2.52 30.13
CA ARG A 237 21.13 -3.24 31.11
C ARG A 237 20.35 -3.45 32.41
N ALA A 238 20.31 -4.68 32.90
CA ALA A 238 19.65 -5.00 34.16
C ALA A 238 20.50 -4.53 35.36
N PRO A 239 19.89 -4.22 36.51
CA PRO A 239 20.64 -3.90 37.73
C PRO A 239 21.63 -5.03 38.10
N GLY A 240 22.90 -4.68 38.29
CA GLY A 240 23.96 -5.63 38.64
C GLY A 240 24.50 -6.46 37.47
N GLU A 241 24.00 -6.27 36.24
CA GLU A 241 24.51 -6.96 35.06
C GLU A 241 25.88 -6.41 34.64
N THR A 242 26.89 -7.28 34.60
CA THR A 242 28.23 -6.92 34.11
C THR A 242 28.21 -6.68 32.59
N SER A 243 29.18 -5.92 32.07
CA SER A 243 29.28 -5.66 30.62
C SER A 243 29.35 -6.95 29.80
N ALA A 244 30.09 -7.96 30.27
CA ALA A 244 30.19 -9.24 29.59
C ALA A 244 28.89 -10.05 29.61
N GLN A 245 28.08 -9.94 30.67
CA GLN A 245 26.74 -10.55 30.71
C GLN A 245 25.79 -9.82 29.75
N PHE A 246 25.81 -8.49 29.77
CA PHE A 246 25.02 -7.65 28.87
C PHE A 246 25.32 -7.96 27.40
N GLU A 247 26.59 -8.00 27.00
CA GLU A 247 26.99 -8.33 25.63
C GLU A 247 26.51 -9.73 25.21
N ARG A 248 26.69 -10.74 26.07
CA ARG A 248 26.20 -12.09 25.79
C ARG A 248 24.68 -12.14 25.63
N ARG A 249 23.94 -11.43 26.49
CA ARG A 249 22.48 -11.33 26.39
C ARG A 249 22.07 -10.61 25.11
N MET A 250 22.72 -9.51 24.75
CA MET A 250 22.42 -8.78 23.52
C MET A 250 22.72 -9.60 22.27
N GLN A 251 23.79 -10.40 22.24
CA GLN A 251 24.02 -11.38 21.17
C GLN A 251 22.86 -12.39 21.08
N ALA A 252 22.38 -12.89 22.22
CA ALA A 252 21.23 -13.80 22.23
C ALA A 252 19.92 -13.13 21.80
N GLU A 253 19.67 -11.90 22.23
CA GLU A 253 18.43 -11.16 21.94
C GLU A 253 18.38 -10.57 20.53
N LEU A 254 19.54 -10.29 19.91
CA LEU A 254 19.61 -9.52 18.67
C LEU A 254 20.19 -10.30 17.49
N ALA A 255 21.22 -11.13 17.71
CA ALA A 255 21.86 -11.89 16.64
C ALA A 255 21.16 -13.23 16.36
N LEU A 256 20.82 -14.00 17.41
CA LEU A 256 20.15 -15.30 17.23
C LEU A 256 18.82 -15.19 16.47
N PRO A 257 17.95 -14.18 16.71
CA PRO A 257 16.76 -14.00 15.89
C PRO A 257 17.06 -13.83 14.40
N ARG A 258 18.12 -13.10 14.04
CA ARG A 258 18.49 -12.88 12.64
C ARG A 258 18.81 -14.20 11.94
N ASP A 259 19.56 -15.07 12.62
CA ASP A 259 19.89 -16.39 12.11
C ASP A 259 18.66 -17.28 12.01
N MET A 260 17.75 -17.22 12.98
CA MET A 260 16.49 -17.96 12.95
C MET A 260 15.61 -17.54 11.76
N PHE A 261 15.44 -16.23 11.55
CA PHE A 261 14.72 -15.72 10.38
C PHE A 261 15.37 -16.18 9.08
N LYS A 262 16.70 -16.11 8.96
CA LYS A 262 17.39 -16.56 7.75
C LYS A 262 17.11 -18.03 7.45
N ARG A 263 17.12 -18.89 8.48
CA ARG A 263 16.82 -20.32 8.35
C ARG A 263 15.35 -20.60 8.03
N GLN A 264 14.42 -19.93 8.69
CA GLN A 264 12.98 -20.24 8.62
C GLN A 264 12.28 -19.54 7.46
N LEU A 265 12.66 -18.30 7.17
CA LEU A 265 12.01 -17.41 6.20
C LEU A 265 12.88 -17.10 4.98
N GLY A 266 14.14 -17.54 4.95
CA GLY A 266 15.06 -17.31 3.84
C GLY A 266 15.63 -15.88 3.77
N GLN A 267 15.13 -14.96 4.60
CA GLN A 267 15.59 -13.58 4.70
C GLN A 267 16.12 -13.25 6.09
N THR A 268 17.12 -12.37 6.15
CA THR A 268 17.59 -11.79 7.41
C THR A 268 16.80 -10.52 7.67
N PRO A 269 16.24 -10.30 8.87
CA PRO A 269 15.47 -9.10 9.16
C PRO A 269 16.42 -7.90 9.15
N GLU A 270 16.03 -6.82 8.49
CA GLU A 270 16.82 -5.59 8.42
C GLU A 270 16.45 -4.63 9.54
N THR A 271 15.27 -4.80 10.12
CA THR A 271 14.71 -3.89 11.12
C THR A 271 14.32 -4.59 12.42
N LEU A 272 14.30 -3.79 13.49
CA LEU A 272 13.96 -4.21 14.84
C LEU A 272 12.89 -3.27 15.44
N ALA A 273 11.81 -3.81 15.98
CA ALA A 273 11.02 -3.08 16.96
C ALA A 273 11.60 -3.34 18.36
N TYR A 274 11.86 -2.29 19.14
CA TYR A 274 12.30 -2.47 20.53
C TYR A 274 11.12 -2.97 21.38
N PRO A 275 11.28 -4.05 22.17
CA PRO A 275 10.30 -4.40 23.19
C PRO A 275 9.96 -3.19 24.07
N TYR A 276 8.67 -2.92 24.27
CA TYR A 276 8.15 -1.76 25.00
C TYR A 276 8.56 -0.39 24.42
N GLY A 277 9.22 -0.36 23.26
CA GLY A 277 9.85 0.82 22.68
C GLY A 277 11.03 1.38 23.47
N TRP A 278 11.58 0.61 24.42
CA TRP A 278 12.65 1.05 25.29
C TRP A 278 14.03 0.83 24.68
N TRP A 279 14.87 1.86 24.80
CA TRP A 279 16.25 1.85 24.33
C TRP A 279 17.09 2.82 25.16
N ASP A 280 18.40 2.64 25.11
CA ASP A 280 19.40 3.59 25.59
C ASP A 280 20.63 3.54 24.66
N THR A 281 21.65 4.34 24.96
CA THR A 281 22.87 4.41 24.14
C THR A 281 23.62 3.09 24.03
N ASP A 282 23.58 2.23 25.05
CA ASP A 282 24.24 0.94 25.02
C ASP A 282 23.45 -0.06 24.17
N VAL A 283 22.12 -0.07 24.27
CA VAL A 283 21.25 -0.84 23.38
C VAL A 283 21.44 -0.43 21.92
N LEU A 284 21.50 0.87 21.61
CA LEU A 284 21.72 1.37 20.25
C LEU A 284 23.03 0.84 19.64
N LYS A 285 24.12 0.83 20.43
CA LYS A 285 25.41 0.27 19.97
C LYS A 285 25.27 -1.21 19.63
N GLN A 286 24.56 -1.98 20.46
CA GLN A 286 24.37 -3.41 20.27
C GLN A 286 23.49 -3.70 19.05
N VAL A 287 22.38 -2.99 18.87
CA VAL A 287 21.52 -3.10 17.68
C VAL A 287 22.29 -2.81 16.39
N LYS A 288 23.10 -1.74 16.39
CA LYS A 288 23.97 -1.43 15.25
C LYS A 288 25.01 -2.53 15.01
N ALA A 289 25.66 -3.02 16.07
CA ALA A 289 26.67 -4.08 15.97
C ALA A 289 26.09 -5.41 15.50
N SER A 290 24.82 -5.70 15.81
CA SER A 290 24.10 -6.87 15.30
C SER A 290 23.64 -6.73 13.84
N GLY A 291 23.83 -5.58 13.20
CA GLY A 291 23.56 -5.38 11.78
C GLY A 291 22.12 -5.02 11.42
N TYR A 292 21.33 -4.50 12.37
CA TYR A 292 20.04 -3.88 12.04
C TYR A 292 20.25 -2.49 11.44
N MET A 293 19.54 -2.20 10.35
CA MET A 293 19.65 -0.94 9.61
C MET A 293 18.72 0.15 10.16
N ALA A 294 17.58 -0.26 10.73
CA ALA A 294 16.63 0.65 11.35
C ALA A 294 15.97 -0.01 12.57
N ALA A 295 15.53 0.81 13.51
CA ALA A 295 14.84 0.33 14.69
C ALA A 295 13.76 1.29 15.20
N PHE A 296 12.72 0.72 15.79
CA PHE A 296 11.44 1.37 16.02
C PHE A 296 11.05 1.40 17.48
N THR A 297 10.65 2.58 17.93
CA THR A 297 10.15 2.89 19.28
C THR A 297 8.63 2.91 19.30
N VAL A 298 8.03 3.29 20.44
CA VAL A 298 6.58 3.53 20.58
C VAL A 298 6.26 4.97 20.98
N ARG A 299 7.16 5.91 20.64
CA ARG A 299 6.90 7.35 20.82
C ARG A 299 5.86 7.80 19.80
N ARG A 300 4.75 8.36 20.27
CA ARG A 300 3.66 8.88 19.44
C ARG A 300 4.10 10.13 18.68
N GLN A 301 4.70 9.94 17.51
CA GLN A 301 5.13 10.99 16.59
C GLN A 301 5.29 10.39 15.17
N ALA A 302 4.97 11.18 14.14
CA ALA A 302 5.24 10.82 12.75
C ALA A 302 6.68 11.18 12.34
N ASN A 303 7.19 10.59 11.26
CA ASN A 303 8.62 10.59 10.95
C ASN A 303 8.95 11.39 9.67
N PRO A 304 9.89 12.34 9.72
CA PRO A 304 10.44 12.96 8.51
C PRO A 304 11.45 12.04 7.81
N SER A 305 11.89 12.44 6.61
CA SER A 305 12.97 11.75 5.88
C SER A 305 14.30 11.76 6.62
N PHE A 306 14.57 12.75 7.46
CA PHE A 306 15.81 12.87 8.24
C PHE A 306 15.69 12.30 9.66
N VAL A 307 14.73 11.41 9.92
CA VAL A 307 14.62 10.71 11.20
C VAL A 307 15.86 9.85 11.47
N SER A 308 16.31 9.80 12.72
CA SER A 308 17.41 8.91 13.13
C SER A 308 17.00 7.43 12.92
N PRO A 309 17.74 6.64 12.11
CA PRO A 309 17.31 5.31 11.68
C PRO A 309 17.07 4.31 12.81
N LEU A 310 17.77 4.44 13.94
CA LEU A 310 17.66 3.50 15.06
C LEU A 310 16.69 3.96 16.16
N THR A 311 15.98 5.07 15.95
CA THR A 311 15.05 5.64 16.93
C THR A 311 13.77 6.13 16.25
N ILE A 312 13.27 5.38 15.27
CA ILE A 312 12.09 5.74 14.48
C ILE A 312 10.84 5.65 15.37
N HIS A 313 9.92 6.59 15.21
CA HIS A 313 8.74 6.75 16.05
C HIS A 313 7.55 5.98 15.50
N ARG A 314 6.73 5.42 16.41
CA ARG A 314 5.48 4.75 16.05
C ARG A 314 4.40 5.07 17.07
N SER A 315 3.18 5.26 16.58
CA SER A 315 2.00 5.55 17.39
C SER A 315 1.26 4.26 17.71
N GLN A 316 1.22 3.89 18.98
CA GLN A 316 0.40 2.78 19.45
C GLN A 316 -1.08 3.11 19.30
N ILE A 317 -1.82 2.20 18.69
CA ILE A 317 -3.27 2.29 18.58
C ILE A 317 -3.88 1.50 19.73
N TYR A 318 -4.54 2.21 20.65
CA TYR A 318 -5.16 1.62 21.83
C TYR A 318 -6.63 1.30 21.58
N ALA A 319 -7.11 0.28 22.28
CA ALA A 319 -8.44 -0.27 22.06
C ALA A 319 -9.59 0.71 22.40
N ASP A 320 -9.33 1.68 23.26
CA ASP A 320 -10.25 2.73 23.71
C ASP A 320 -10.24 3.99 22.83
N MET A 321 -9.39 4.05 21.79
CA MET A 321 -9.38 5.17 20.86
C MET A 321 -10.67 5.21 20.04
N THR A 322 -11.34 6.37 20.05
CA THR A 322 -12.39 6.68 19.07
C THR A 322 -11.77 6.83 17.67
N LEU A 323 -12.60 6.89 16.62
CA LEU A 323 -12.10 7.16 15.28
C LEU A 323 -11.45 8.56 15.17
N GLU A 324 -11.93 9.53 15.95
CA GLU A 324 -11.33 10.86 16.05
C GLU A 324 -9.95 10.80 16.71
N ASP A 325 -9.81 10.04 17.80
CA ASP A 325 -8.52 9.86 18.47
C ASP A 325 -7.52 9.10 17.60
N PHE A 326 -8.01 8.11 16.84
CA PHE A 326 -7.25 7.42 15.81
C PHE A 326 -6.72 8.43 14.77
N ALA A 327 -7.57 9.30 14.23
CA ALA A 327 -7.20 10.28 13.22
C ALA A 327 -6.10 11.26 13.69
N LYS A 328 -6.05 11.58 15.00
CA LYS A 328 -4.98 12.39 15.60
C LYS A 328 -3.59 11.73 15.51
N ASN A 329 -3.48 10.46 15.13
CA ASN A 329 -2.21 9.77 14.90
C ASN A 329 -1.71 9.88 13.44
N LEU A 330 -2.46 10.54 12.55
CA LEU A 330 -2.22 10.56 11.11
C LEU A 330 -1.65 11.90 10.60
N THR A 331 -0.87 12.60 11.41
CA THR A 331 -0.18 13.82 10.98
C THR A 331 0.85 13.50 9.88
N VAL A 332 0.66 14.07 8.69
CA VAL A 332 1.50 13.80 7.50
C VAL A 332 2.33 14.98 7.02
N PHE A 333 2.25 16.13 7.68
CA PHE A 333 3.05 17.30 7.33
C PHE A 333 3.34 18.12 8.58
N GLN A 334 4.55 18.63 8.69
CA GLN A 334 4.93 19.66 9.65
C GLN A 334 5.03 20.98 8.89
N GLU A 335 4.24 21.97 9.30
CA GLU A 335 4.40 23.34 8.81
C GLU A 335 5.56 24.02 9.55
N GLU A 336 6.46 24.63 8.78
CA GLU A 336 7.61 25.39 9.26
C GLU A 336 8.07 26.33 8.14
N ASP A 337 8.36 27.59 8.45
CA ASP A 337 8.93 28.51 7.45
C ASP A 337 10.42 28.21 7.31
N LEU A 338 10.81 27.65 6.16
CA LEU A 338 12.17 27.17 5.88
C LEU A 338 12.92 28.05 4.86
N ARG A 339 12.42 29.27 4.60
CA ARG A 339 13.02 30.21 3.65
C ARG A 339 14.15 31.05 4.22
#